data_AF-A0A7S2RIY1-F1
#
_entry.id   AF-A0A7S2RIY1-F1
#
_cell.length_a   1.000
_cell.length_b   1.000
_cell.length_c   1.000
_cell.angle_alpha   90.00
_cell.angle_beta   90.00
_cell.angle_gamma   90.00
#
_symmetry.space_group_name_H-M   'P 1'
#
loop_
_entity.id
_entity.type
_entity.pdbx_description
1 polymer ?
#
loop_
_entity_poly.entity_id
_entity_poly.type
_entity_poly.pdbx_seq_one_letter_code
_entity_poly.pdbx_strand_id
1 'polypeptide(L)'
;NVCNGRTQTQGSMVDSKCKGGNPTCYRNENFDKAFPSGLNVGDIYGGNYITFETVAQIDEMRKGGSAAFLPSACKGNSSCVTDENNLITQVITLILNVGFDLCSRSGNCAEWCVTDPCEQSTSLATQVITKGSCKDWTVAYLVAQSKCLMGGTCTGLQPDQLIECVDLFNNNYVDGKHDNGYLKCPSSTASPTTAAPITSSPTSSSPTTAAPVTASPTALAPTTASPTFECKGRTARDDYIGRECTTSNSATCYRDNNFHNAFPAGMTIGILYERWITFTNKDEVNQIVEGSNLEPLSLNCTGTPGCDQTGNRLLVRTVTLALNVQFDICSREGRCDQSWCPDCSNSLPLEQQTLVSDCRGMTVHQILKVANCKLAGECENDGFSISLISDCLNTINKNYAGGEDRGDLECIENPTTAPTTASPTTGSPTTGSPTTLAPTSAAPTTGSPTTGAPTTGTPTTGSPTTGAPTT
;
A
#
# COMPACT_ATOMS: atom_id res chain seq x y z
N ASN A 1 4.05 -23.64 -8.89
CA ASN A 1 4.93 -22.63 -8.28
C ASN A 1 5.73 -23.27 -7.17
N VAL A 2 7.06 -23.26 -7.28
CA VAL A 2 7.96 -23.69 -6.20
C VAL A 2 8.21 -22.47 -5.32
N CYS A 3 7.88 -22.57 -4.03
CA CYS A 3 8.19 -21.52 -3.06
C CYS A 3 9.41 -21.90 -2.26
N ASN A 4 10.45 -21.16 -2.52
CA ASN A 4 11.70 -21.11 -1.80
C ASN A 4 12.18 -19.65 -1.91
N GLY A 5 13.30 -19.35 -1.30
CA GLY A 5 13.90 -18.04 -1.41
C GLY A 5 15.13 -17.94 -0.56
N ARG A 6 15.79 -16.79 -0.59
CA ARG A 6 16.87 -16.46 0.33
C ARG A 6 16.50 -15.17 1.03
N THR A 7 16.44 -15.21 2.34
CA THR A 7 16.34 -14.02 3.18
C THR A 7 17.57 -13.93 4.06
N GLN A 8 17.72 -12.77 4.69
CA GLN A 8 18.73 -12.50 5.69
C GLN A 8 18.09 -11.78 6.85
N THR A 9 18.71 -11.92 8.01
CA THR A 9 18.31 -11.18 9.21
C THR A 9 18.99 -9.82 9.26
N GLN A 10 18.44 -8.89 10.05
CA GLN A 10 19.10 -7.61 10.31
C GLN A 10 20.50 -7.76 10.90
N GLY A 11 20.72 -8.84 11.67
CA GLY A 11 22.04 -9.19 12.20
C GLY A 11 23.10 -9.38 11.11
N SER A 12 22.71 -9.98 9.98
CA SER A 12 23.61 -10.22 8.86
C SER A 12 23.70 -9.03 7.90
N MET A 13 22.64 -8.23 7.78
CA MET A 13 22.52 -7.19 6.74
C MET A 13 22.84 -5.77 7.22
N VAL A 14 22.67 -5.49 8.51
CA VAL A 14 22.86 -4.15 9.09
C VAL A 14 23.99 -4.20 10.13
N ASP A 15 24.00 -5.22 10.99
CA ASP A 15 24.87 -5.21 12.18
C ASP A 15 26.28 -5.79 11.94
N SER A 16 26.47 -6.53 10.85
CA SER A 16 27.73 -7.20 10.56
C SER A 16 28.54 -6.46 9.51
N LYS A 17 29.88 -6.53 9.59
CA LYS A 17 30.78 -5.95 8.58
C LYS A 17 31.03 -6.95 7.46
N CYS A 18 31.29 -6.46 6.25
CA CYS A 18 31.74 -7.33 5.16
C CYS A 18 33.02 -8.08 5.54
N LYS A 19 32.94 -9.41 5.59
CA LYS A 19 34.07 -10.30 5.80
C LYS A 19 33.78 -11.69 5.22
N GLY A 20 34.73 -12.22 4.44
CA GLY A 20 34.69 -13.62 3.99
C GLY A 20 33.48 -13.99 3.13
N GLY A 21 32.96 -13.05 2.32
CA GLY A 21 31.80 -13.29 1.45
C GLY A 21 30.47 -13.41 2.20
N ASN A 22 30.39 -12.90 3.42
CA ASN A 22 29.15 -12.87 4.19
C ASN A 22 28.07 -12.00 3.51
N PRO A 23 26.81 -12.07 3.97
CA PRO A 23 25.70 -11.32 3.37
C PRO A 23 25.94 -9.80 3.27
N THR A 24 26.67 -9.19 4.21
CA THR A 24 27.06 -7.77 4.12
C THR A 24 27.97 -7.49 2.92
N CYS A 25 28.88 -8.41 2.55
CA CYS A 25 29.68 -8.24 1.34
C CYS A 25 28.80 -8.23 0.08
N TYR A 26 27.84 -9.17 0.00
CA TYR A 26 26.87 -9.18 -1.08
C TYR A 26 26.09 -7.86 -1.12
N ARG A 27 25.59 -7.39 0.03
CA ARG A 27 24.87 -6.12 0.14
C ARG A 27 25.72 -4.98 -0.43
N ASN A 28 26.96 -4.83 0.01
CA ASN A 28 27.84 -3.73 -0.41
C ASN A 28 28.14 -3.75 -1.91
N GLU A 29 28.31 -4.93 -2.51
CA GLU A 29 28.61 -5.06 -3.94
C GLU A 29 27.40 -4.81 -4.84
N ASN A 30 26.19 -5.10 -4.35
CA ASN A 30 24.97 -5.08 -5.15
C ASN A 30 24.02 -3.93 -4.80
N PHE A 31 24.32 -3.14 -3.76
CA PHE A 31 23.43 -2.08 -3.27
C PHE A 31 23.05 -1.09 -4.36
N ASP A 32 24.03 -0.46 -5.02
CA ASP A 32 23.77 0.55 -6.07
C ASP A 32 23.10 -0.04 -7.32
N LYS A 33 23.15 -1.37 -7.50
CA LYS A 33 22.46 -2.04 -8.61
C LYS A 33 21.00 -2.33 -8.27
N ALA A 34 20.74 -2.75 -7.03
CA ALA A 34 19.39 -3.07 -6.54
C ALA A 34 18.60 -1.82 -6.13
N PHE A 35 19.32 -0.81 -5.64
CA PHE A 35 18.82 0.47 -5.16
C PHE A 35 19.65 1.58 -5.82
N PRO A 36 19.65 1.68 -7.16
CA PRO A 36 20.37 2.77 -7.83
C PRO A 36 19.93 4.11 -7.26
N SER A 37 18.65 4.14 -6.85
CA SER A 37 17.95 5.29 -6.37
C SER A 37 18.25 5.67 -4.88
N GLY A 38 19.03 4.83 -4.19
CA GLY A 38 19.05 4.70 -2.73
C GLY A 38 17.90 3.84 -2.16
N LEU A 39 18.07 3.34 -0.93
CA LEU A 39 17.07 2.57 -0.19
C LEU A 39 16.21 3.52 0.65
N ASN A 40 14.89 3.45 0.49
CA ASN A 40 13.98 4.32 1.23
C ASN A 40 13.18 3.59 2.31
N VAL A 41 13.17 4.13 3.52
CA VAL A 41 12.32 3.72 4.65
C VAL A 41 11.36 4.87 4.99
N GLY A 42 10.09 4.57 5.17
CA GLY A 42 9.05 5.59 5.32
C GLY A 42 8.39 5.92 4.00
N ASP A 43 7.67 7.04 3.96
CA ASP A 43 6.90 7.47 2.79
C ASP A 43 7.45 8.80 2.27
N ILE A 44 8.13 8.74 1.12
CA ILE A 44 8.70 9.92 0.45
C ILE A 44 7.63 10.89 -0.04
N TYR A 45 6.39 10.42 -0.20
CA TYR A 45 5.29 11.21 -0.69
C TYR A 45 4.43 11.65 0.49
N GLY A 46 4.76 12.78 1.12
CA GLY A 46 3.90 13.38 2.17
C GLY A 46 4.01 12.76 3.57
N GLY A 47 4.95 11.84 3.79
CA GLY A 47 5.26 11.27 5.10
C GLY A 47 6.61 11.64 5.65
N ASN A 48 6.96 10.98 6.74
CA ASN A 48 8.33 10.92 7.25
C ASN A 48 9.10 9.84 6.48
N TYR A 49 10.35 10.11 6.14
CA TYR A 49 11.17 9.15 5.42
C TYR A 49 12.66 9.36 5.63
N ILE A 50 13.41 8.28 5.45
CA ILE A 50 14.86 8.25 5.37
C ILE A 50 15.23 7.64 4.02
N THR A 51 16.12 8.30 3.29
CA THR A 51 16.77 7.73 2.12
C THR A 51 18.23 7.41 2.45
N PHE A 52 18.60 6.15 2.27
CA PHE A 52 19.96 5.65 2.37
C PHE A 52 20.54 5.58 0.97
N GLU A 53 21.31 6.60 0.60
CA GLU A 53 22.03 6.68 -0.68
C GLU A 53 23.27 5.78 -0.70
N THR A 54 23.80 5.43 0.49
CA THR A 54 25.00 4.58 0.60
C THR A 54 24.82 3.51 1.68
N VAL A 55 25.52 2.39 1.53
CA VAL A 55 25.59 1.35 2.58
C VAL A 55 26.22 1.84 3.88
N ALA A 56 27.05 2.89 3.85
CA ALA A 56 27.63 3.49 5.05
C ALA A 56 26.54 4.13 5.93
N GLN A 57 25.54 4.79 5.34
CA GLN A 57 24.41 5.33 6.09
C GLN A 57 23.57 4.21 6.73
N ILE A 58 23.50 3.03 6.11
CA ILE A 58 22.87 1.85 6.70
C ILE A 58 23.70 1.31 7.86
N ASP A 59 25.03 1.28 7.74
CA ASP A 59 25.94 0.81 8.80
C ASP A 59 25.94 1.73 10.04
N GLU A 60 25.57 3.00 9.88
CA GLU A 60 25.38 3.94 10.98
C GLU A 60 24.08 3.68 11.78
N MET A 61 23.14 2.91 11.21
CA MET A 61 21.92 2.53 11.92
C MET A 61 22.25 1.57 13.05
N ARG A 62 21.96 1.98 14.28
CA ARG A 62 22.22 1.18 15.48
C ARG A 62 21.15 0.10 15.67
N LYS A 63 21.60 -1.13 15.95
CA LYS A 63 20.75 -2.26 16.34
C LYS A 63 20.16 -2.03 17.72
N GLY A 64 18.87 -2.35 17.90
CA GLY A 64 18.25 -2.46 19.23
C GLY A 64 17.16 -1.43 19.45
N GLY A 65 16.85 -1.16 20.72
CA GLY A 65 15.75 -0.27 21.10
C GLY A 65 14.36 -0.86 20.87
N SER A 66 13.35 -0.03 21.16
CA SER A 66 11.94 -0.41 20.99
C SER A 66 11.51 -0.21 19.53
N ALA A 67 10.54 -0.99 19.07
CA ALA A 67 9.92 -0.77 17.77
C ALA A 67 9.19 0.58 17.78
N ALA A 68 9.55 1.49 16.87
CA ALA A 68 8.92 2.80 16.73
C ALA A 68 8.89 3.24 15.26
N PHE A 69 7.84 3.96 14.88
CA PHE A 69 7.78 4.65 13.57
C PHE A 69 8.73 5.84 13.53
N LEU A 70 8.90 6.44 12.34
CA LEU A 70 9.77 7.60 12.19
C LEU A 70 9.21 8.80 12.96
N PRO A 71 10.08 9.59 13.61
CA PRO A 71 9.67 10.86 14.20
C PRO A 71 9.04 11.80 13.17
N SER A 72 8.11 12.64 13.63
CA SER A 72 7.54 13.72 12.82
C SER A 72 8.62 14.63 12.25
N ALA A 73 8.46 15.05 11.00
CA ALA A 73 9.40 15.87 10.23
C ALA A 73 10.74 15.19 9.89
N CYS A 74 10.88 13.88 10.11
CA CYS A 74 12.03 13.15 9.60
C CYS A 74 11.96 13.07 8.07
N LYS A 75 12.89 13.75 7.37
CA LYS A 75 12.93 13.78 5.90
C LYS A 75 14.36 13.74 5.39
N GLY A 76 14.58 12.98 4.32
CA GLY A 76 15.84 12.95 3.59
C GLY A 76 16.86 11.95 4.13
N ASN A 77 17.34 12.12 5.36
CA ASN A 77 18.42 11.30 5.93
C ASN A 77 18.10 10.77 7.34
N SER A 78 19.00 9.93 7.88
CA SER A 78 18.84 9.26 9.17
C SER A 78 19.13 10.15 10.39
N SER A 79 19.50 11.43 10.23
CA SER A 79 19.85 12.32 11.35
C SER A 79 18.68 12.60 12.30
N CYS A 80 17.45 12.35 11.85
CA CYS A 80 16.24 12.45 12.68
C CYS A 80 16.13 11.32 13.72
N VAL A 81 16.89 10.23 13.57
CA VAL A 81 16.86 9.05 14.44
C VAL A 81 18.03 9.14 15.41
N THR A 82 17.75 9.54 16.65
CA THR A 82 18.79 9.75 17.68
C THR A 82 19.05 8.51 18.53
N ASP A 83 18.07 7.61 18.62
CA ASP A 83 18.10 6.40 19.44
C ASP A 83 18.04 5.13 18.59
N GLU A 84 18.43 4.01 19.18
CA GLU A 84 18.30 2.70 18.53
C GLU A 84 16.83 2.38 18.20
N ASN A 85 16.58 1.87 17.00
CA ASN A 85 15.22 1.54 16.56
C ASN A 85 15.20 0.24 15.75
N ASN A 86 14.75 -0.83 16.42
CA ASN A 86 14.71 -2.18 15.91
C ASN A 86 13.76 -2.34 14.71
N LEU A 87 12.70 -1.52 14.65
CA LEU A 87 11.76 -1.58 13.54
C LEU A 87 12.39 -1.01 12.27
N ILE A 88 13.14 0.10 12.35
CA ILE A 88 13.83 0.67 11.19
C ILE A 88 14.81 -0.36 10.59
N THR A 89 15.66 -0.98 11.42
CA THR A 89 16.66 -1.94 10.95
C THR A 89 16.03 -3.22 10.38
N GLN A 90 14.92 -3.70 10.96
CA GLN A 90 14.14 -4.80 10.42
C GLN A 90 13.51 -4.44 9.06
N VAL A 91 12.94 -3.24 8.92
CA VAL A 91 12.34 -2.76 7.66
C VAL A 91 13.41 -2.57 6.56
N ILE A 92 14.59 -2.02 6.90
CA ILE A 92 15.73 -1.97 5.97
C ILE A 92 16.05 -3.38 5.46
N THR A 93 16.13 -4.35 6.37
CA THR A 93 16.44 -5.75 6.02
C THR A 93 15.38 -6.38 5.13
N LEU A 94 14.09 -6.12 5.40
CA LEU A 94 12.98 -6.53 4.53
C LEU A 94 13.18 -5.98 3.11
N ILE A 95 13.41 -4.67 3.00
CA ILE A 95 13.56 -4.00 1.71
C ILE A 95 14.79 -4.53 0.96
N LEU A 96 15.92 -4.74 1.65
CA LEU A 96 17.12 -5.35 1.06
C LEU A 96 16.86 -6.76 0.54
N ASN A 97 16.24 -7.63 1.34
CA ASN A 97 15.93 -9.01 0.95
C ASN A 97 15.07 -9.07 -0.34
N VAL A 98 14.03 -8.24 -0.43
CA VAL A 98 13.15 -8.20 -1.60
C VAL A 98 13.87 -7.54 -2.80
N GLY A 99 14.61 -6.45 -2.58
CA GLY A 99 15.36 -5.77 -3.63
C GLY A 99 16.46 -6.64 -4.26
N PHE A 100 17.19 -7.41 -3.47
CA PHE A 100 18.20 -8.33 -4.00
C PHE A 100 17.60 -9.53 -4.73
N ASP A 101 16.47 -10.07 -4.27
CA ASP A 101 15.72 -11.11 -5.01
C ASP A 101 15.32 -10.60 -6.40
N LEU A 102 14.77 -9.39 -6.49
CA LEU A 102 14.40 -8.81 -7.79
C LEU A 102 15.60 -8.48 -8.67
N CYS A 103 16.63 -7.84 -8.12
CA CYS A 103 17.80 -7.44 -8.90
C CYS A 103 18.55 -8.65 -9.45
N SER A 104 18.60 -9.75 -8.69
CA SER A 104 19.19 -11.01 -9.16
C SER A 104 18.34 -11.64 -10.28
N ARG A 105 17.01 -11.67 -10.14
CA ARG A 105 16.10 -12.20 -11.17
C ARG A 105 16.12 -11.42 -12.47
N SER A 106 16.37 -10.12 -12.42
CA SER A 106 16.51 -9.28 -13.62
C SER A 106 17.90 -9.38 -14.27
N GLY A 107 18.82 -10.18 -13.70
CA GLY A 107 20.20 -10.32 -14.17
C GLY A 107 21.10 -9.12 -13.86
N ASN A 108 20.63 -8.17 -13.05
CA ASN A 108 21.38 -6.94 -12.74
C ASN A 108 22.32 -7.12 -11.53
N CYS A 109 21.99 -8.02 -10.60
CA CYS A 109 22.81 -8.34 -9.44
C CYS A 109 23.37 -9.76 -9.51
N ALA A 110 24.41 -10.02 -8.70
CA ALA A 110 24.89 -11.38 -8.46
C ALA A 110 23.77 -12.28 -7.91
N GLU A 111 23.94 -13.59 -8.00
CA GLU A 111 22.89 -14.55 -7.64
C GLU A 111 22.47 -14.44 -6.16
N TRP A 112 21.17 -14.26 -5.90
CA TRP A 112 20.59 -14.16 -4.55
C TRP A 112 19.73 -15.36 -4.17
N CYS A 113 19.16 -16.09 -5.12
CA CYS A 113 18.21 -17.17 -4.82
C CYS A 113 18.89 -18.50 -4.44
N VAL A 114 18.08 -19.52 -4.12
CA VAL A 114 18.55 -20.86 -3.69
C VAL A 114 18.69 -21.83 -4.87
N THR A 115 17.99 -21.57 -5.98
CA THR A 115 17.96 -22.45 -7.16
C THR A 115 18.50 -21.71 -8.36
N ASP A 116 19.56 -22.24 -8.96
CA ASP A 116 20.10 -21.77 -10.24
C ASP A 116 19.32 -22.43 -11.41
N PRO A 117 18.66 -21.65 -12.30
CA PRO A 117 18.51 -20.20 -12.30
C PRO A 117 17.32 -19.71 -11.45
N CYS A 118 17.42 -18.50 -10.88
CA CYS A 118 16.43 -17.92 -9.95
C CYS A 118 14.99 -17.87 -10.48
N GLU A 119 14.83 -17.81 -11.80
CA GLU A 119 13.55 -17.79 -12.51
C GLU A 119 12.67 -19.02 -12.24
N GLN A 120 13.26 -20.13 -11.78
CA GLN A 120 12.54 -21.37 -11.45
C GLN A 120 11.72 -21.25 -10.14
N SER A 121 11.99 -20.22 -9.33
CA SER A 121 11.31 -19.98 -8.05
C SER A 121 10.34 -18.82 -8.11
N THR A 122 9.34 -18.80 -7.22
CA THR A 122 8.46 -17.64 -7.06
C THR A 122 9.19 -16.49 -6.34
N SER A 123 9.07 -15.25 -6.86
CA SER A 123 9.69 -14.07 -6.23
C SER A 123 9.23 -13.91 -4.79
N LEU A 124 10.17 -13.56 -3.90
CA LEU A 124 9.89 -13.28 -2.50
C LEU A 124 8.73 -12.30 -2.35
N ALA A 125 8.67 -11.29 -3.21
CA ALA A 125 7.65 -10.24 -3.21
C ALA A 125 6.21 -10.78 -3.33
N THR A 126 6.02 -11.78 -4.19
CA THR A 126 4.71 -12.37 -4.51
C THR A 126 4.29 -13.48 -3.54
N GLN A 127 5.19 -13.91 -2.65
CA GLN A 127 4.86 -14.92 -1.65
C GLN A 127 3.96 -14.33 -0.56
N VAL A 128 3.16 -15.18 0.07
CA VAL A 128 2.09 -14.77 0.98
C VAL A 128 2.43 -15.17 2.41
N ILE A 129 2.29 -14.24 3.35
CA ILE A 129 2.53 -14.47 4.77
C ILE A 129 1.42 -15.35 5.36
N THR A 130 1.80 -16.37 6.12
CA THR A 130 0.85 -17.41 6.58
C THR A 130 0.27 -17.16 7.98
N LYS A 131 0.84 -16.24 8.75
CA LYS A 131 0.49 -16.01 10.16
C LYS A 131 0.80 -14.58 10.64
N GLY A 132 0.47 -14.29 11.89
CA GLY A 132 0.67 -12.97 12.51
C GLY A 132 -0.35 -11.94 12.04
N SER A 133 -0.11 -10.68 12.40
CA SER A 133 -1.02 -9.55 12.10
C SER A 133 -1.15 -9.21 10.60
N CYS A 134 -0.26 -9.75 9.76
CA CYS A 134 -0.19 -9.59 8.31
C CYS A 134 -0.49 -10.91 7.58
N LYS A 135 -1.18 -11.85 8.22
CA LYS A 135 -1.62 -13.08 7.57
C LYS A 135 -2.37 -12.74 6.27
N ASP A 136 -2.06 -13.51 5.23
CA ASP A 136 -2.57 -13.39 3.86
C ASP A 136 -2.12 -12.14 3.08
N TRP A 137 -1.20 -11.32 3.63
CA TRP A 137 -0.54 -10.26 2.86
C TRP A 137 0.54 -10.83 1.94
N THR A 138 0.70 -10.27 0.75
CA THR A 138 1.92 -10.48 -0.04
C THR A 138 3.10 -9.79 0.65
N VAL A 139 4.32 -10.27 0.41
CA VAL A 139 5.52 -9.62 0.93
C VAL A 139 5.68 -8.21 0.36
N ALA A 140 5.31 -7.98 -0.90
CA ALA A 140 5.36 -6.64 -1.45
C ALA A 140 4.32 -5.71 -0.80
N TYR A 141 3.12 -6.20 -0.48
CA TYR A 141 2.17 -5.45 0.32
C TYR A 141 2.73 -5.15 1.71
N LEU A 142 3.44 -6.09 2.34
CA LEU A 142 4.17 -5.82 3.59
C LEU A 142 5.21 -4.71 3.42
N VAL A 143 5.98 -4.67 2.32
CA VAL A 143 6.93 -3.57 2.04
C VAL A 143 6.19 -2.24 1.90
N ALA A 144 5.12 -2.20 1.12
CA ALA A 144 4.32 -0.99 0.89
C ALA A 144 3.67 -0.47 2.18
N GLN A 145 3.08 -1.36 2.99
CA GLN A 145 2.53 -1.02 4.29
C GLN A 145 3.61 -0.59 5.27
N SER A 146 4.77 -1.24 5.28
CA SER A 146 5.90 -0.83 6.11
C SER A 146 6.30 0.61 5.80
N LYS A 147 6.42 0.97 4.52
CA LYS A 147 6.75 2.33 4.09
C LYS A 147 5.72 3.36 4.59
N CYS A 148 4.44 3.14 4.35
CA CYS A 148 3.42 4.12 4.76
C CYS A 148 3.24 4.21 6.29
N LEU A 149 3.32 3.08 7.02
CA LEU A 149 3.22 3.07 8.49
C LEU A 149 4.43 3.75 9.11
N MET A 150 5.64 3.43 8.64
CA MET A 150 6.88 4.09 9.06
C MET A 150 6.83 5.59 8.80
N GLY A 151 6.23 6.02 7.68
CA GLY A 151 6.09 7.41 7.31
C GLY A 151 4.90 8.14 7.94
N GLY A 152 4.01 7.44 8.65
CA GLY A 152 2.82 8.04 9.27
C GLY A 152 1.72 8.46 8.28
N THR A 153 1.77 8.00 7.03
CA THR A 153 0.77 8.33 5.99
C THR A 153 -0.38 7.32 5.93
N CYS A 154 -0.32 6.25 6.72
CA CYS A 154 -1.39 5.28 6.86
C CYS A 154 -1.50 4.77 8.30
N THR A 155 -2.65 4.18 8.61
CA THR A 155 -2.96 3.59 9.92
C THR A 155 -3.33 2.12 9.74
N GLY A 156 -3.05 1.28 10.73
CA GLY A 156 -3.55 -0.10 10.72
C GLY A 156 -2.83 -0.98 11.74
N LEU A 157 -1.52 -1.14 11.57
CA LEU A 157 -0.68 -1.88 12.50
C LEU A 157 0.05 -0.94 13.46
N GLN A 158 0.20 -1.36 14.71
CA GLN A 158 1.12 -0.75 15.67
C GLN A 158 2.57 -1.21 15.41
N PRO A 159 3.60 -0.49 15.90
CA PRO A 159 5.01 -0.82 15.64
C PRO A 159 5.40 -2.27 15.98
N ASP A 160 4.86 -2.78 17.08
CA ASP A 160 5.02 -4.15 17.58
C ASP A 160 4.36 -5.22 16.71
N GLN A 161 3.23 -4.89 16.06
CA GLN A 161 2.61 -5.77 15.08
C GLN A 161 3.34 -5.75 13.74
N LEU A 162 3.84 -4.58 13.32
CA LEU A 162 4.62 -4.46 12.09
C LEU A 162 5.96 -5.18 12.22
N ILE A 163 6.66 -5.03 13.34
CA ILE A 163 7.95 -5.70 13.53
C ILE A 163 7.79 -7.23 13.58
N GLU A 164 6.70 -7.75 14.14
CA GLU A 164 6.37 -9.18 14.09
C GLU A 164 6.30 -9.65 12.62
N CYS A 165 5.54 -8.93 11.80
CA CYS A 165 5.36 -9.24 10.39
C CYS A 165 6.66 -9.24 9.57
N VAL A 166 7.48 -8.22 9.81
CA VAL A 166 8.79 -8.07 9.17
C VAL A 166 9.74 -9.20 9.62
N ASP A 167 9.70 -9.57 10.89
CA ASP A 167 10.52 -10.64 11.45
C ASP A 167 10.12 -12.02 10.88
N LEU A 168 8.82 -12.28 10.71
CA LEU A 168 8.32 -13.48 10.02
C LEU A 168 8.90 -13.60 8.61
N PHE A 169 8.92 -12.51 7.84
CA PHE A 169 9.52 -12.56 6.51
C PHE A 169 11.05 -12.75 6.55
N ASN A 170 11.76 -11.88 7.28
CA ASN A 170 13.23 -11.87 7.29
C ASN A 170 13.83 -13.20 7.77
N ASN A 171 13.15 -13.89 8.69
CA ASN A 171 13.60 -15.17 9.20
C ASN A 171 13.09 -16.38 8.42
N ASN A 172 12.26 -16.23 7.37
CA ASN A 172 11.68 -17.42 6.74
C ASN A 172 12.70 -18.28 6.01
N TYR A 173 13.58 -17.64 5.23
CA TYR A 173 14.54 -18.31 4.35
C TYR A 173 16.00 -17.94 4.61
N VAL A 174 16.40 -17.84 5.87
CA VAL A 174 17.76 -17.38 6.23
C VAL A 174 18.83 -18.20 5.51
N ASP A 175 19.73 -17.51 4.79
CA ASP A 175 20.79 -18.08 3.95
C ASP A 175 20.31 -18.98 2.80
N GLY A 176 19.01 -19.05 2.55
CA GLY A 176 18.42 -19.98 1.59
C GLY A 176 18.46 -21.45 2.05
N LYS A 177 18.74 -21.70 3.32
CA LYS A 177 18.98 -23.05 3.86
C LYS A 177 17.83 -23.62 4.68
N HIS A 178 16.92 -22.76 5.12
CA HIS A 178 15.83 -23.12 6.01
C HIS A 178 14.52 -22.57 5.44
N ASP A 179 13.41 -23.28 5.64
CA ASP A 179 12.06 -22.74 5.42
C ASP A 179 11.30 -22.90 6.74
N ASN A 180 10.97 -21.78 7.38
CA ASN A 180 10.23 -21.78 8.64
C ASN A 180 8.70 -21.89 8.44
N GLY A 181 8.21 -21.96 7.20
CA GLY A 181 6.79 -22.10 6.86
C GLY A 181 5.96 -20.83 7.08
N TYR A 182 6.62 -19.68 7.17
CA TYR A 182 5.99 -18.38 7.37
C TYR A 182 5.49 -17.77 6.05
N LEU A 183 5.96 -18.30 4.92
CA LEU A 183 5.56 -17.91 3.58
C LEU A 183 4.95 -19.11 2.83
N LYS A 184 3.98 -18.84 1.96
CA LYS A 184 3.39 -19.80 1.03
C LYS A 184 3.36 -19.24 -0.38
N CYS A 185 3.20 -20.12 -1.35
CA CYS A 185 3.01 -19.69 -2.73
C CYS A 185 1.74 -18.87 -2.92
N PRO A 186 1.79 -17.86 -3.81
CA PRO A 186 0.58 -17.28 -4.32
C PRO A 186 -0.25 -18.41 -4.94
N SER A 187 -1.52 -18.44 -4.58
CA SER A 187 -2.43 -19.44 -5.15
C SER A 187 -2.47 -19.19 -6.66
N SER A 188 -2.38 -20.26 -7.46
CA SER A 188 -2.64 -20.16 -8.90
C SER A 188 -4.11 -19.80 -9.09
N THR A 189 -4.45 -18.52 -9.03
CA THR A 189 -5.73 -18.05 -9.56
C THR A 189 -5.63 -18.22 -11.07
N ALA A 190 -6.35 -19.21 -11.59
CA ALA A 190 -6.57 -19.34 -13.02
C ALA A 190 -7.04 -17.99 -13.57
N SER A 191 -6.58 -17.68 -14.78
CA SER A 191 -7.13 -16.65 -15.67
C SER A 191 -8.65 -16.48 -15.45
N PRO A 192 -9.19 -15.26 -15.32
CA PRO A 192 -10.59 -15.07 -14.96
C PRO A 192 -11.45 -15.78 -16.00
N THR A 193 -12.03 -16.92 -15.61
CA THR A 193 -13.17 -17.46 -16.34
C THR A 193 -14.28 -16.47 -16.09
N THR A 194 -14.63 -15.71 -17.11
CA THR A 194 -15.79 -14.82 -17.17
C THR A 194 -16.98 -15.52 -16.52
N ALA A 195 -17.28 -15.16 -15.27
CA ALA A 195 -18.52 -15.57 -14.65
C ALA A 195 -19.63 -14.84 -15.42
N ALA A 196 -20.44 -15.61 -16.13
CA ALA A 196 -21.62 -15.11 -16.80
C ALA A 196 -22.49 -14.31 -15.80
N PRO A 197 -23.11 -13.20 -16.23
CA PRO A 197 -23.87 -12.35 -15.34
C PRO A 197 -25.06 -13.13 -14.76
N ILE A 198 -25.06 -13.32 -13.44
CA ILE A 198 -26.24 -13.77 -12.70
C ILE A 198 -27.22 -12.61 -12.60
N THR A 199 -28.22 -12.62 -13.49
CA THR A 199 -29.40 -11.75 -13.42
C THR A 199 -30.26 -12.19 -12.25
N SER A 200 -30.15 -11.50 -11.11
CA SER A 200 -31.18 -11.59 -10.07
C SER A 200 -32.40 -10.78 -10.52
N SER A 201 -33.53 -11.48 -10.64
CA SER A 201 -34.83 -10.91 -10.98
C SER A 201 -35.39 -10.14 -9.78
N PRO A 202 -36.02 -8.96 -9.96
CA PRO A 202 -36.55 -8.21 -8.83
C PRO A 202 -37.79 -8.91 -8.27
N THR A 203 -37.75 -9.29 -7.00
CA THR A 203 -38.96 -9.71 -6.27
C THR A 203 -39.68 -8.46 -5.78
N SER A 204 -40.85 -8.20 -6.35
CA SER A 204 -41.78 -7.15 -5.93
C SER A 204 -42.26 -7.40 -4.51
N SER A 205 -41.99 -6.48 -3.58
CA SER A 205 -42.75 -6.35 -2.34
C SER A 205 -43.62 -5.09 -2.43
N SER A 206 -44.92 -5.29 -2.17
CA SER A 206 -45.98 -4.28 -2.18
C SER A 206 -45.81 -3.24 -1.06
N PRO A 207 -46.22 -1.97 -1.26
CA PRO A 207 -46.03 -0.92 -0.27
C PRO A 207 -47.05 -1.08 0.87
N THR A 208 -46.58 -1.08 2.11
CA THR A 208 -47.43 -0.83 3.28
C THR A 208 -47.27 0.63 3.66
N THR A 209 -48.35 1.40 3.53
CA THR A 209 -48.41 2.83 3.87
C THR A 209 -48.22 3.01 5.38
N ALA A 210 -47.10 3.60 5.80
CA ALA A 210 -46.92 4.11 7.15
C ALA A 210 -47.58 5.49 7.28
N ALA A 211 -48.32 5.71 8.37
CA ALA A 211 -48.97 6.96 8.72
C ALA A 211 -47.95 8.10 8.97
N PRO A 212 -48.33 9.38 8.76
CA PRO A 212 -47.38 10.49 8.87
C PRO A 212 -47.06 10.78 10.34
N VAL A 213 -45.80 10.64 10.72
CA VAL A 213 -45.25 11.23 11.94
C VAL A 213 -44.73 12.61 11.62
N THR A 214 -45.33 13.62 12.24
CA THR A 214 -44.92 15.02 12.18
C THR A 214 -43.53 15.16 12.79
N ALA A 215 -42.53 15.51 11.99
CA ALA A 215 -41.19 15.82 12.48
C ALA A 215 -41.21 17.15 13.25
N SER A 216 -40.77 17.11 14.50
CA SER A 216 -40.43 18.31 15.28
C SER A 216 -39.13 18.90 14.72
N PRO A 217 -38.97 20.23 14.59
CA PRO A 217 -37.78 20.81 13.98
C PRO A 217 -36.57 20.63 14.89
N THR A 218 -35.67 19.72 14.51
CA THR A 218 -34.31 19.68 15.06
C THR A 218 -33.55 20.87 14.49
N ALA A 219 -33.36 21.91 15.31
CA ALA A 219 -32.46 23.00 14.99
C ALA A 219 -31.04 22.43 14.78
N LEU A 220 -30.50 22.61 13.57
CA LEU A 220 -29.09 22.39 13.28
C LEU A 220 -28.27 23.25 14.24
N ALA A 221 -27.43 22.60 15.05
CA ALA A 221 -26.35 23.31 15.73
C ALA A 221 -25.48 23.99 14.67
N PRO A 222 -25.04 25.24 14.88
CA PRO A 222 -24.23 25.94 13.90
C PRO A 222 -22.91 25.18 13.72
N THR A 223 -22.68 24.64 12.52
CA THR A 223 -21.35 24.27 12.06
C THR A 223 -20.55 25.56 11.94
N THR A 224 -19.70 25.82 12.93
CA THR A 224 -18.66 26.83 12.82
C THR A 224 -17.81 26.45 11.62
N ALA A 225 -17.84 27.25 10.55
CA ALA A 225 -16.97 27.06 9.41
C ALA A 225 -15.51 27.06 9.89
N SER A 226 -14.81 25.95 9.73
CA SER A 226 -13.35 25.93 9.81
C SER A 226 -12.82 26.99 8.86
N PRO A 227 -11.77 27.76 9.22
CA PRO A 227 -11.22 28.76 8.32
C PRO A 227 -10.72 28.06 7.06
N THR A 228 -11.44 28.24 5.95
CA THR A 228 -10.97 27.86 4.63
C THR A 228 -9.81 28.79 4.28
N PHE A 229 -8.59 28.29 4.36
CA PHE A 229 -7.45 28.99 3.77
C PHE A 229 -7.51 28.83 2.25
N GLU A 230 -7.19 29.90 1.53
CA GLU A 230 -7.11 29.88 0.06
C GLU A 230 -6.02 28.88 -0.35
N CYS A 231 -6.40 27.80 -1.02
CA CYS A 231 -5.40 26.90 -1.58
C CYS A 231 -4.65 27.59 -2.71
N LYS A 232 -3.34 27.43 -2.68
CA LYS A 232 -2.46 27.76 -3.80
C LYS A 232 -1.64 26.56 -4.17
N GLY A 233 -1.36 26.42 -5.45
CA GLY A 233 -0.49 25.37 -5.97
C GLY A 233 -0.18 25.62 -7.44
N ARG A 234 0.63 24.73 -8.00
CA ARG A 234 0.88 24.63 -9.42
C ARG A 234 0.82 23.18 -9.83
N THR A 235 0.08 22.90 -10.90
CA THR A 235 0.05 21.60 -11.54
C THR A 235 0.32 21.79 -13.02
N ALA A 236 0.60 20.68 -13.68
CA ALA A 236 0.66 20.58 -15.12
C ALA A 236 -0.22 19.41 -15.59
N ARG A 237 -0.76 19.56 -16.80
CA ARG A 237 -1.73 18.61 -17.38
C ARG A 237 -1.00 17.40 -17.95
N ASP A 238 -1.76 16.36 -18.29
CA ASP A 238 -1.20 15.13 -18.87
C ASP A 238 -0.41 15.37 -20.18
N ASP A 239 -0.70 16.47 -20.88
CA ASP A 239 -0.21 16.76 -22.23
C ASP A 239 1.28 17.10 -22.35
N TYR A 240 2.00 17.40 -21.26
CA TYR A 240 3.45 17.64 -21.30
C TYR A 240 4.29 16.38 -21.10
N ILE A 241 3.66 15.27 -20.71
CA ILE A 241 4.29 13.94 -20.74
C ILE A 241 4.53 13.53 -22.19
N GLY A 242 5.67 12.90 -22.48
CA GLY A 242 6.00 12.51 -23.85
C GLY A 242 6.46 13.67 -24.75
N ARG A 243 6.80 14.85 -24.20
CA ARG A 243 7.25 16.02 -24.96
C ARG A 243 8.65 16.48 -24.57
N GLU A 244 9.39 16.97 -25.56
CA GLU A 244 10.68 17.64 -25.38
C GLU A 244 10.50 19.11 -24.98
N CYS A 245 11.42 19.60 -24.15
CA CYS A 245 11.52 21.02 -23.82
C CYS A 245 11.88 21.86 -25.06
N THR A 246 10.97 22.71 -25.53
CA THR A 246 11.17 23.55 -26.72
C THR A 246 11.16 25.06 -26.44
N THR A 247 10.55 25.51 -25.34
CA THR A 247 10.46 26.93 -24.95
C THR A 247 10.70 27.10 -23.45
N SER A 248 11.55 28.07 -23.08
CA SER A 248 11.83 28.41 -21.69
C SER A 248 10.54 28.82 -20.97
N ASN A 249 10.33 28.29 -19.75
CA ASN A 249 9.15 28.46 -18.87
C ASN A 249 7.95 27.51 -19.07
N SER A 250 8.07 26.46 -19.89
CA SER A 250 7.06 25.39 -19.93
C SER A 250 7.20 24.39 -18.78
N ALA A 251 6.11 23.72 -18.39
CA ALA A 251 6.13 22.62 -17.41
C ALA A 251 7.10 21.49 -17.84
N THR A 252 7.21 21.26 -19.16
CA THR A 252 8.17 20.35 -19.79
C THR A 252 9.62 20.71 -19.45
N CYS A 253 10.00 21.98 -19.61
CA CYS A 253 11.37 22.41 -19.30
C CYS A 253 11.65 22.42 -17.81
N TYR A 254 10.66 22.76 -16.98
CA TYR A 254 10.82 22.64 -15.53
C TYR A 254 11.08 21.18 -15.14
N ARG A 255 10.29 20.23 -15.69
CA ARG A 255 10.52 18.80 -15.47
C ARG A 255 11.95 18.41 -15.82
N ASP A 256 12.39 18.74 -17.02
CA ASP A 256 13.71 18.34 -17.53
C ASP A 256 14.85 18.88 -16.66
N ASN A 257 14.74 20.12 -16.19
CA ASN A 257 15.77 20.75 -15.37
C ASN A 257 15.78 20.28 -13.91
N ASN A 258 14.63 19.84 -13.40
CA ASN A 258 14.45 19.55 -11.97
C ASN A 258 14.21 18.07 -11.66
N PHE A 259 14.12 17.19 -12.67
CA PHE A 259 13.78 15.77 -12.48
C PHE A 259 14.69 15.09 -11.47
N HIS A 260 16.02 15.20 -11.63
CA HIS A 260 16.97 14.57 -10.71
C HIS A 260 16.96 15.19 -9.30
N ASN A 261 16.61 16.46 -9.15
CA ASN A 261 16.53 17.08 -7.82
C ASN A 261 15.24 16.65 -7.10
N ALA A 262 14.14 16.55 -7.84
CA ALA A 262 12.85 16.10 -7.35
C ALA A 262 12.87 14.59 -7.04
N PHE A 263 13.50 13.82 -7.91
CA PHE A 263 13.62 12.37 -7.87
C PHE A 263 15.10 11.98 -7.96
N PRO A 264 15.90 12.25 -6.92
CA PRO A 264 17.28 11.76 -6.88
C PRO A 264 17.27 10.24 -7.03
N ALA A 265 16.26 9.62 -6.40
CA ALA A 265 15.90 8.21 -6.39
C ALA A 265 15.29 7.67 -7.71
N GLY A 266 15.17 8.47 -8.76
CA GLY A 266 14.28 8.15 -9.87
C GLY A 266 12.82 8.14 -9.40
N MET A 267 11.91 8.15 -10.36
CA MET A 267 10.47 8.17 -10.10
C MET A 267 9.90 6.78 -10.35
N THR A 268 9.43 6.11 -9.30
CA THR A 268 8.75 4.84 -9.44
C THR A 268 7.24 5.03 -9.44
N ILE A 269 6.58 4.44 -10.44
CA ILE A 269 5.12 4.34 -10.54
C ILE A 269 4.72 2.88 -10.46
N GLY A 270 3.63 2.58 -9.75
CA GLY A 270 3.23 1.24 -9.35
C GLY A 270 3.64 0.94 -7.91
N ILE A 271 3.45 -0.30 -7.49
CA ILE A 271 3.96 -0.78 -6.20
C ILE A 271 5.28 -1.45 -6.49
N LEU A 272 6.37 -0.88 -5.95
CA LEU A 272 7.66 -1.56 -5.91
C LEU A 272 7.43 -2.98 -5.40
N TYR A 273 8.02 -3.94 -6.10
CA TYR A 273 7.92 -5.36 -5.80
C TYR A 273 6.64 -6.08 -6.27
N GLU A 274 5.66 -5.40 -6.87
CA GLU A 274 4.53 -6.06 -7.56
C GLU A 274 4.62 -5.82 -9.06
N ARG A 275 3.90 -4.80 -9.57
CA ARG A 275 4.06 -4.27 -10.92
C ARG A 275 4.41 -2.78 -10.84
N TRP A 276 5.57 -2.43 -11.38
CA TRP A 276 6.10 -1.08 -11.33
C TRP A 276 6.99 -0.72 -12.53
N ILE A 277 7.10 0.59 -12.75
CA ILE A 277 7.99 1.21 -13.72
C ILE A 277 8.79 2.30 -13.01
N THR A 278 10.12 2.31 -13.17
CA THR A 278 10.97 3.40 -12.67
C THR A 278 11.57 4.18 -13.82
N PHE A 279 11.37 5.49 -13.74
CA PHE A 279 11.98 6.49 -14.60
C PHE A 279 13.25 7.02 -13.91
N THR A 280 14.41 6.73 -14.47
CA THR A 280 15.71 7.11 -13.88
C THR A 280 16.16 8.50 -14.33
N ASN A 281 15.60 8.99 -15.44
CA ASN A 281 15.92 10.29 -16.01
C ASN A 281 14.71 10.87 -16.77
N LYS A 282 14.85 12.13 -17.18
CA LYS A 282 13.84 12.86 -17.95
C LYS A 282 13.50 12.23 -19.30
N ASP A 283 14.47 11.62 -19.98
CA ASP A 283 14.30 11.13 -21.36
C ASP A 283 13.37 9.92 -21.39
N GLU A 284 13.33 9.13 -20.32
CA GLU A 284 12.38 8.02 -20.17
C GLU A 284 10.94 8.52 -19.98
N VAL A 285 10.74 9.67 -19.32
CA VAL A 285 9.42 10.31 -19.21
C VAL A 285 8.97 10.87 -20.58
N ASN A 286 9.92 11.27 -21.43
CA ASN A 286 9.65 11.75 -22.79
C ASN A 286 9.24 10.63 -23.77
N GLN A 287 9.46 9.37 -23.40
CA GLN A 287 9.09 8.22 -24.21
C GLN A 287 7.67 7.72 -23.96
N ILE A 288 6.98 8.25 -22.94
CA ILE A 288 5.61 7.85 -22.63
C ILE A 288 4.65 8.43 -23.67
N VAL A 289 3.82 7.58 -24.26
CA VAL A 289 2.81 7.96 -25.25
C VAL A 289 1.42 7.86 -24.65
N GLU A 290 0.66 8.94 -24.70
CA GLU A 290 -0.73 8.97 -24.24
C GLU A 290 -1.64 8.09 -25.12
N GLY A 291 -2.58 7.40 -24.48
CA GLY A 291 -3.64 6.64 -25.15
C GLY A 291 -4.88 6.49 -24.28
N SER A 292 -5.62 5.39 -24.45
CA SER A 292 -6.90 5.16 -23.77
C SER A 292 -6.89 4.02 -22.76
N ASN A 293 -5.80 3.23 -22.71
CA ASN A 293 -5.69 2.04 -21.88
C ASN A 293 -5.67 2.42 -20.39
N LEU A 294 -6.39 1.69 -19.55
CA LEU A 294 -6.41 1.84 -18.09
C LEU A 294 -5.94 0.58 -17.36
N GLU A 295 -5.49 -0.44 -18.10
CA GLU A 295 -5.08 -1.71 -17.52
C GLU A 295 -3.88 -1.55 -16.57
N PRO A 296 -3.75 -2.44 -15.56
CA PRO A 296 -2.54 -2.56 -14.77
C PRO A 296 -1.31 -2.77 -15.66
N LEU A 297 -0.13 -2.45 -15.12
CA LEU A 297 1.13 -2.71 -15.79
C LEU A 297 1.28 -4.21 -16.10
N SER A 298 1.92 -4.55 -17.20
CA SER A 298 2.11 -5.90 -17.71
C SER A 298 3.45 -6.51 -17.25
N LEU A 299 4.43 -5.67 -16.92
CA LEU A 299 5.77 -6.09 -16.52
C LEU A 299 6.45 -5.07 -15.59
N ASN A 300 7.35 -5.55 -14.75
CA ASN A 300 8.29 -4.73 -13.98
C ASN A 300 9.43 -4.22 -14.87
N CYS A 301 9.76 -2.93 -14.81
CA CYS A 301 10.87 -2.43 -15.59
C CYS A 301 11.56 -1.18 -15.02
N THR A 302 12.83 -1.02 -15.39
CA THR A 302 13.66 0.15 -15.08
C THR A 302 14.38 0.58 -16.34
N GLY A 303 14.38 1.87 -16.64
CA GLY A 303 15.44 2.45 -17.46
C GLY A 303 15.46 2.14 -18.96
N THR A 304 14.39 1.59 -19.57
CA THR A 304 14.43 1.20 -21.00
C THR A 304 13.11 1.38 -21.78
N PRO A 305 13.20 1.63 -23.11
CA PRO A 305 12.10 1.50 -24.05
C PRO A 305 11.71 0.02 -24.21
N GLY A 306 10.45 -0.31 -23.91
CA GLY A 306 9.93 -1.69 -23.94
C GLY A 306 8.90 -2.02 -22.87
N CYS A 307 8.68 -1.12 -21.92
CA CYS A 307 7.59 -1.21 -20.93
C CYS A 307 6.24 -0.80 -21.52
N ASP A 308 5.15 -0.90 -20.74
CA ASP A 308 3.81 -0.35 -21.01
C ASP A 308 3.75 1.20 -21.11
N GLN A 309 4.81 1.82 -21.64
CA GLN A 309 4.93 3.25 -21.89
C GLN A 309 4.07 3.72 -23.08
N THR A 310 3.40 2.81 -23.79
CA THR A 310 2.58 3.15 -24.95
C THR A 310 1.10 2.98 -24.65
N GLY A 311 0.36 4.09 -24.68
CA GLY A 311 -1.10 4.09 -24.72
C GLY A 311 -1.81 3.90 -23.37
N ASN A 312 -1.08 3.79 -22.25
CA ASN A 312 -1.65 3.66 -20.90
C ASN A 312 -1.95 5.04 -20.28
N ARG A 313 -3.23 5.43 -20.31
CA ARG A 313 -3.73 6.69 -19.75
C ARG A 313 -3.61 6.75 -18.23
N LEU A 314 -3.81 5.62 -17.55
CA LEU A 314 -3.66 5.58 -16.09
C LEU A 314 -2.21 5.86 -15.71
N LEU A 315 -1.25 5.27 -16.43
CA LEU A 315 0.17 5.53 -16.24
C LEU A 315 0.51 7.00 -16.48
N VAL A 316 0.08 7.59 -17.61
CA VAL A 316 0.32 9.01 -17.93
C VAL A 316 -0.21 9.93 -16.83
N ARG A 317 -1.45 9.73 -16.40
CA ARG A 317 -2.09 10.54 -15.35
C ARG A 317 -1.37 10.41 -14.01
N THR A 318 -0.93 9.19 -13.67
CA THR A 318 -0.23 8.91 -12.41
C THR A 318 1.17 9.51 -12.42
N VAL A 319 1.91 9.38 -13.53
CA VAL A 319 3.21 10.03 -13.75
C VAL A 319 3.09 11.54 -13.62
N THR A 320 2.09 12.13 -14.27
CA THR A 320 1.83 13.57 -14.22
C THR A 320 1.57 14.03 -12.79
N LEU A 321 0.74 13.31 -12.03
CA LEU A 321 0.48 13.65 -10.64
C LEU A 321 1.72 13.50 -9.75
N ALA A 322 2.49 12.41 -9.93
CA ALA A 322 3.72 12.18 -9.18
C ALA A 322 4.72 13.34 -9.39
N LEU A 323 4.88 13.79 -10.64
CA LEU A 323 5.69 14.97 -10.96
C LEU A 323 5.15 16.24 -10.28
N ASN A 324 3.84 16.51 -10.39
CA ASN A 324 3.20 17.68 -9.78
C ASN A 324 3.44 17.74 -8.27
N VAL A 325 3.22 16.63 -7.57
CA VAL A 325 3.45 16.49 -6.13
C VAL A 325 4.92 16.71 -5.78
N GLN A 326 5.82 15.99 -6.45
CA GLN A 326 7.23 16.05 -6.08
C GLN A 326 7.89 17.39 -6.43
N PHE A 327 7.44 18.06 -7.49
CA PHE A 327 7.90 19.41 -7.81
C PHE A 327 7.41 20.45 -6.81
N ASP A 328 6.19 20.32 -6.27
CA ASP A 328 5.73 21.17 -5.17
C ASP A 328 6.60 20.98 -3.92
N ILE A 329 6.81 19.73 -3.48
CA ILE A 329 7.67 19.41 -2.33
C ILE A 329 9.10 19.92 -2.53
N CYS A 330 9.72 19.56 -3.65
CA CYS A 330 11.12 19.89 -3.93
C CYS A 330 11.37 21.40 -4.04
N SER A 331 10.40 22.15 -4.60
CA SER A 331 10.46 23.60 -4.70
C SER A 331 10.37 24.27 -3.31
N ARG A 332 9.46 23.79 -2.45
CA ARG A 332 9.31 24.28 -1.06
C ARG A 332 10.53 23.99 -0.19
N GLU A 333 11.19 22.86 -0.42
CA GLU A 333 12.42 22.48 0.28
C GLU A 333 13.67 23.20 -0.25
N GLY A 334 13.54 24.00 -1.33
CA GLY A 334 14.66 24.70 -1.95
C GLY A 334 15.62 23.79 -2.72
N ARG A 335 15.22 22.54 -3.00
CA ARG A 335 15.99 21.58 -3.82
C ARG A 335 15.76 21.77 -5.32
N CYS A 336 14.60 22.30 -5.70
CA CYS A 336 14.23 22.63 -7.07
C CYS A 336 14.03 24.14 -7.25
N ASP A 337 13.93 24.58 -8.51
CA ASP A 337 13.63 25.98 -8.83
C ASP A 337 12.32 26.45 -8.17
N GLN A 338 12.36 27.62 -7.53
CA GLN A 338 11.23 28.16 -6.75
C GLN A 338 10.04 28.61 -7.63
N SER A 339 10.21 28.69 -8.95
CA SER A 339 9.17 29.08 -9.89
C SER A 339 8.00 28.10 -9.99
N TRP A 340 8.15 26.84 -9.53
CA TRP A 340 7.00 25.93 -9.47
C TRP A 340 6.01 26.34 -8.39
N CYS A 341 6.51 26.79 -7.24
CA CYS A 341 5.70 27.19 -6.11
C CYS A 341 6.11 28.56 -5.56
N PRO A 342 5.95 29.66 -6.34
CA PRO A 342 6.42 30.98 -5.93
C PRO A 342 5.61 31.56 -4.76
N ASP A 343 4.32 31.22 -4.66
CA ASP A 343 3.37 31.81 -3.70
C ASP A 343 2.77 30.81 -2.71
N CYS A 344 3.19 29.55 -2.72
CA CYS A 344 2.56 28.51 -1.90
C CYS A 344 3.21 28.29 -0.52
N SER A 345 4.13 29.15 -0.09
CA SER A 345 4.69 29.14 1.28
C SER A 345 3.63 29.23 2.39
N ASN A 346 2.46 29.81 2.08
CA ASN A 346 1.31 29.94 3.01
C ASN A 346 0.15 28.97 2.66
N SER A 347 0.38 27.98 1.80
CA SER A 347 -0.61 26.98 1.38
C SER A 347 -0.14 25.59 1.78
N LEU A 348 -1.08 24.66 1.98
CA LEU A 348 -0.73 23.25 2.17
C LEU A 348 0.03 22.71 0.94
N PRO A 349 1.01 21.81 1.13
CA PRO A 349 1.60 21.03 0.05
C PRO A 349 0.53 20.35 -0.80
N LEU A 350 0.75 20.26 -2.11
CA LEU A 350 -0.23 19.72 -3.05
C LEU A 350 -0.71 18.34 -2.61
N GLU A 351 0.18 17.48 -2.11
CA GLU A 351 -0.18 16.14 -1.65
C GLU A 351 -1.13 16.10 -0.44
N GLN A 352 -1.23 17.21 0.30
CA GLN A 352 -2.08 17.36 1.49
C GLN A 352 -3.42 18.04 1.18
N GLN A 353 -3.58 18.62 -0.01
CA GLN A 353 -4.85 19.21 -0.42
C GLN A 353 -5.90 18.13 -0.66
N THR A 354 -7.16 18.45 -0.40
CA THR A 354 -8.27 17.49 -0.41
C THR A 354 -9.20 17.74 -1.59
N LEU A 355 -9.67 16.69 -2.26
CA LEU A 355 -10.61 16.83 -3.36
C LEU A 355 -12.01 17.20 -2.84
N VAL A 356 -12.69 18.13 -3.52
CA VAL A 356 -14.06 18.55 -3.18
C VAL A 356 -15.13 17.86 -4.03
N SER A 357 -14.76 17.34 -5.20
CA SER A 357 -15.68 16.81 -6.21
C SER A 357 -15.60 15.27 -6.30
N ASP A 358 -15.09 14.73 -7.40
CA ASP A 358 -14.85 13.29 -7.52
C ASP A 358 -13.74 12.87 -6.56
N CYS A 359 -13.88 11.69 -5.95
CA CYS A 359 -13.05 11.25 -4.82
C CYS A 359 -13.03 12.24 -3.63
N ARG A 360 -14.17 12.92 -3.38
CA ARG A 360 -14.32 13.89 -2.29
C ARG A 360 -13.76 13.39 -0.95
N GLY A 361 -13.02 14.26 -0.27
CA GLY A 361 -12.47 13.97 1.05
C GLY A 361 -11.18 13.15 1.03
N MET A 362 -10.75 12.66 -0.14
CA MET A 362 -9.43 12.07 -0.29
C MET A 362 -8.39 13.16 -0.49
N THR A 363 -7.23 12.99 0.13
CA THR A 363 -6.07 13.84 -0.16
C THR A 363 -5.46 13.46 -1.51
N VAL A 364 -4.76 14.40 -2.14
CA VAL A 364 -3.99 14.12 -3.36
C VAL A 364 -3.01 12.96 -3.16
N HIS A 365 -2.37 12.86 -1.99
CA HIS A 365 -1.52 11.72 -1.62
C HIS A 365 -2.29 10.39 -1.66
N GLN A 366 -3.48 10.33 -1.07
CA GLN A 366 -4.29 9.12 -1.07
C GLN A 366 -4.68 8.69 -2.49
N ILE A 367 -4.99 9.65 -3.38
CA ILE A 367 -5.27 9.36 -4.79
C ILE A 367 -4.04 8.80 -5.48
N LEU A 368 -2.88 9.43 -5.31
CA LEU A 368 -1.63 8.96 -5.89
C LEU A 368 -1.30 7.53 -5.41
N LYS A 369 -1.52 7.23 -4.13
CA LYS A 369 -1.34 5.90 -3.55
C LYS A 369 -2.26 4.86 -4.19
N VAL A 370 -3.56 5.16 -4.28
CA VAL A 370 -4.52 4.25 -4.91
C VAL A 370 -4.19 4.04 -6.38
N ALA A 371 -3.82 5.09 -7.12
CA ALA A 371 -3.42 5.00 -8.52
C ALA A 371 -2.23 4.08 -8.75
N ASN A 372 -1.16 4.23 -7.95
CA ASN A 372 -0.02 3.32 -7.98
C ASN A 372 -0.44 1.87 -7.69
N CYS A 373 -1.38 1.67 -6.77
CA CYS A 373 -1.88 0.34 -6.46
C CYS A 373 -2.74 -0.28 -7.57
N LYS A 374 -3.54 0.53 -8.27
CA LYS A 374 -4.30 0.08 -9.45
C LYS A 374 -3.36 -0.28 -10.61
N LEU A 375 -2.31 0.52 -10.83
CA LEU A 375 -1.27 0.19 -11.81
C LEU A 375 -0.52 -1.09 -11.45
N ALA A 376 -0.36 -1.39 -10.15
CA ALA A 376 0.23 -2.64 -9.69
C ALA A 376 -0.68 -3.87 -9.90
N GLY A 377 -2.00 -3.68 -10.03
CA GLY A 377 -2.98 -4.76 -10.09
C GLY A 377 -3.40 -5.32 -8.72
N GLU A 378 -3.08 -4.64 -7.63
CA GLU A 378 -3.18 -5.21 -6.27
C GLU A 378 -4.34 -4.64 -5.42
N CYS A 379 -5.02 -3.59 -5.90
CA CYS A 379 -6.09 -2.93 -5.15
C CYS A 379 -7.51 -3.36 -5.53
N GLU A 380 -7.76 -4.64 -5.81
CA GLU A 380 -9.09 -5.09 -6.28
C GLU A 380 -10.23 -4.87 -5.24
N ASN A 381 -9.90 -4.63 -3.96
CA ASN A 381 -10.88 -4.55 -2.86
C ASN A 381 -10.97 -3.19 -2.14
N ASP A 382 -10.42 -2.11 -2.71
CA ASP A 382 -10.46 -0.78 -2.08
C ASP A 382 -11.78 -0.01 -2.26
N GLY A 383 -12.72 -0.56 -3.06
CA GLY A 383 -14.01 0.06 -3.36
C GLY A 383 -13.98 1.14 -4.45
N PHE A 384 -12.82 1.41 -5.07
CA PHE A 384 -12.66 2.41 -6.13
C PHE A 384 -12.47 1.74 -7.50
N SER A 385 -13.20 2.19 -8.52
CA SER A 385 -12.95 1.74 -9.89
C SER A 385 -11.70 2.40 -10.48
N ILE A 386 -11.01 1.71 -11.39
CA ILE A 386 -9.85 2.30 -12.09
C ILE A 386 -10.27 3.56 -12.86
N SER A 387 -11.47 3.57 -13.45
CA SER A 387 -12.00 4.74 -14.16
C SER A 387 -12.16 5.95 -13.23
N LEU A 388 -12.73 5.76 -12.04
CA LEU A 388 -12.91 6.83 -11.05
C LEU A 388 -11.55 7.42 -10.63
N ILE A 389 -10.58 6.56 -10.30
CA ILE A 389 -9.23 7.01 -9.93
C ILE A 389 -8.57 7.74 -11.10
N SER A 390 -8.71 7.23 -12.32
CA SER A 390 -8.22 7.92 -13.51
C SER A 390 -8.82 9.32 -13.63
N ASP A 391 -10.11 9.49 -13.38
CA ASP A 391 -10.77 10.79 -13.48
C ASP A 391 -10.33 11.75 -12.36
N CYS A 392 -10.19 11.25 -11.13
CA CYS A 392 -9.66 12.02 -10.00
C CYS A 392 -8.21 12.50 -10.26
N LEU A 393 -7.34 11.67 -10.84
CA LEU A 393 -5.99 12.10 -11.25
C LEU A 393 -6.05 13.27 -12.24
N ASN A 394 -6.92 13.19 -13.24
CA ASN A 394 -7.09 14.22 -14.25
C ASN A 394 -7.68 15.52 -13.68
N THR A 395 -8.58 15.41 -12.70
CA THR A 395 -9.09 16.56 -11.93
C THR A 395 -7.95 17.27 -11.22
N ILE A 396 -7.11 16.54 -10.47
CA ILE A 396 -5.97 17.12 -9.75
C ILE A 396 -4.96 17.74 -10.71
N ASN A 397 -4.55 17.02 -11.76
CA ASN A 397 -3.55 17.51 -12.72
C ASN A 397 -3.98 18.79 -13.42
N LYS A 398 -5.29 19.02 -13.57
CA LYS A 398 -5.81 20.24 -14.18
C LYS A 398 -6.05 21.37 -13.20
N ASN A 399 -6.15 21.12 -11.89
CA ASN A 399 -6.65 22.12 -10.94
C ASN A 399 -5.89 23.44 -10.99
N TYR A 400 -4.54 23.39 -10.98
CA TYR A 400 -3.69 24.58 -11.03
C TYR A 400 -2.97 24.79 -12.37
N ALA A 401 -3.42 24.11 -13.43
CA ALA A 401 -2.67 24.06 -14.67
C ALA A 401 -2.81 25.34 -15.50
N GLY A 402 -1.69 25.97 -15.81
CA GLY A 402 -1.65 27.25 -16.53
C GLY A 402 -1.87 28.48 -15.63
N GLY A 403 -1.81 28.31 -14.30
CA GLY A 403 -2.01 29.39 -13.34
C GLY A 403 -3.47 29.70 -13.01
N GLU A 404 -4.40 28.87 -13.48
CA GLU A 404 -5.81 28.88 -13.05
C GLU A 404 -5.96 28.18 -11.70
N ASP A 405 -7.04 28.41 -10.96
CA ASP A 405 -7.52 27.53 -9.89
C ASP A 405 -8.95 27.10 -10.25
N ARG A 406 -9.17 25.81 -10.46
CA ARG A 406 -10.47 25.26 -10.84
C ARG A 406 -11.38 24.99 -9.65
N GLY A 407 -10.86 25.14 -8.43
CA GLY A 407 -11.61 24.90 -7.20
C GLY A 407 -11.92 23.44 -6.95
N ASP A 408 -11.17 22.52 -7.57
CA ASP A 408 -11.31 21.07 -7.36
C ASP A 408 -10.59 20.59 -6.08
N LEU A 409 -9.77 21.45 -5.46
CA LEU A 409 -9.02 21.18 -4.25
C LEU A 409 -9.33 22.19 -3.13
N GLU A 410 -9.39 21.70 -1.89
CA GLU A 410 -9.56 22.52 -0.70
C GLU A 410 -8.46 22.27 0.35
N CYS A 411 -8.18 23.32 1.13
CA CYS A 411 -7.13 23.36 2.12
C CYS A 411 -7.81 23.42 3.48
N ILE A 412 -8.09 22.24 3.99
CA ILE A 412 -8.59 22.07 5.34
C ILE A 412 -7.34 21.81 6.18
N GLU A 413 -7.00 22.69 7.12
CA GLU A 413 -6.07 22.28 8.17
C GLU A 413 -6.71 21.09 8.87
N ASN A 414 -6.09 19.93 8.70
CA ASN A 414 -6.65 18.64 9.05
C ASN A 414 -7.15 18.68 10.51
N PRO A 415 -8.45 18.50 10.80
CA PRO A 415 -8.83 18.15 12.15
C PRO A 415 -8.23 16.76 12.38
N THR A 416 -7.37 16.62 13.38
CA THR A 416 -6.82 15.33 13.82
C THR A 416 -7.90 14.45 14.47
N THR A 417 -9.09 14.39 13.88
CA THR A 417 -10.18 13.53 14.33
C THR A 417 -10.54 12.60 13.20
N ALA A 418 -10.25 11.33 13.41
CA ALA A 418 -10.84 10.20 12.70
C ALA A 418 -12.33 10.47 12.37
N PRO A 419 -12.88 9.92 11.28
CA PRO A 419 -14.32 10.01 11.03
C PRO A 419 -15.04 9.53 12.28
N THR A 420 -15.64 10.46 13.02
CA THR A 420 -16.49 10.10 14.15
C THR A 420 -17.77 9.62 13.49
N THR A 421 -17.80 8.32 13.15
CA THR A 421 -19.08 7.63 13.11
C THR A 421 -19.65 7.84 14.50
N ALA A 422 -20.71 8.65 14.63
CA ALA A 422 -21.45 8.73 15.86
C ALA A 422 -21.78 7.27 16.22
N SER A 423 -21.19 6.78 17.32
CA SER A 423 -21.59 5.50 17.89
C SER A 423 -23.11 5.54 17.98
N PRO A 424 -23.84 4.53 17.47
CA PRO A 424 -25.29 4.52 17.57
C PRO A 424 -25.62 4.73 19.03
N THR A 425 -26.24 5.87 19.36
CA THR A 425 -26.79 6.07 20.68
C THR A 425 -28.01 5.16 20.75
N THR A 426 -27.78 3.89 21.06
CA THR A 426 -28.82 3.01 21.55
C THR A 426 -29.32 3.66 22.83
N GLY A 427 -30.52 4.23 22.77
CA GLY A 427 -31.22 4.68 23.96
C GLY A 427 -31.20 3.54 24.97
N SER A 428 -30.78 3.85 26.20
CA SER A 428 -30.88 2.90 27.31
C SER A 428 -32.32 2.37 27.35
N PRO A 429 -32.54 1.04 27.33
CA PRO A 429 -33.88 0.50 27.42
C PRO A 429 -34.48 0.94 28.75
N THR A 430 -35.54 1.74 28.69
CA THR A 430 -36.34 2.06 29.87
C THR A 430 -37.12 0.80 30.23
N THR A 431 -36.58 -0.02 31.11
CA THR A 431 -37.29 -1.16 31.69
C THR A 431 -38.41 -0.63 32.57
N GLY A 432 -39.65 -0.78 32.10
CA GLY A 432 -40.82 -0.65 32.96
C GLY A 432 -40.70 -1.64 34.12
N SER A 433 -40.96 -1.16 35.34
CA SER A 433 -40.98 -2.00 36.54
C SER A 433 -42.02 -3.11 36.37
N PRO A 434 -41.66 -4.39 36.54
CA PRO A 434 -42.59 -5.49 36.39
C PRO A 434 -43.63 -5.46 37.51
N THR A 435 -44.91 -5.32 37.17
CA THR A 435 -46.00 -5.49 38.12
C THR A 435 -46.15 -6.98 38.42
N THR A 436 -45.79 -7.38 39.63
CA THR A 436 -45.89 -8.76 40.11
C THR A 436 -47.35 -9.08 40.44
N LEU A 437 -47.99 -9.97 39.68
CA LEU A 437 -49.22 -10.64 40.13
C LEU A 437 -48.81 -11.90 40.93
N ALA A 438 -49.41 -12.05 42.10
CA ALA A 438 -49.15 -13.16 43.02
C ALA A 438 -49.46 -14.52 42.37
N PRO A 439 -48.61 -15.54 42.53
CA PRO A 439 -48.83 -16.85 41.92
C PRO A 439 -49.91 -17.62 42.68
N THR A 440 -50.96 -18.03 41.97
CA THR A 440 -51.95 -19.00 42.46
C THR A 440 -51.35 -20.40 42.33
N SER A 441 -51.10 -21.07 43.47
CA SER A 441 -50.65 -22.46 43.50
C SER A 441 -51.76 -23.42 43.04
N ALA A 442 -51.46 -24.26 42.05
CA ALA A 442 -52.17 -25.51 41.82
C ALA A 442 -51.21 -26.68 42.16
N ALA A 443 -51.71 -27.65 42.92
CA ALA A 443 -50.95 -28.79 43.41
C ALA A 443 -50.44 -29.69 42.26
N PRO A 444 -49.23 -30.27 42.37
CA PRO A 444 -48.67 -31.12 41.33
C PRO A 444 -49.31 -32.52 41.33
N THR A 445 -49.79 -32.95 40.18
CA THR A 445 -50.21 -34.34 39.94
C THR A 445 -49.01 -35.15 39.46
N THR A 446 -48.58 -36.14 40.23
CA THR A 446 -47.48 -37.06 39.90
C THR A 446 -47.93 -38.12 38.88
N GLY A 447 -47.31 -38.16 37.71
CA GLY A 447 -47.38 -39.28 36.77
C GLY A 447 -46.26 -40.30 37.01
N SER A 448 -46.59 -41.58 36.95
CA SER A 448 -45.66 -42.72 37.09
C SER A 448 -44.69 -42.81 35.90
N PRO A 449 -43.41 -43.19 36.11
CA PRO A 449 -42.46 -43.35 35.03
C PRO A 449 -42.71 -44.62 34.22
N THR A 450 -42.69 -44.51 32.89
CA THR A 450 -42.69 -45.65 31.96
C THR A 450 -41.25 -45.95 31.53
N THR A 451 -40.77 -47.15 31.81
CA THR A 451 -39.43 -47.62 31.46
C THR A 451 -39.43 -48.20 30.05
N GLY A 452 -38.60 -47.67 29.14
CA GLY A 452 -38.36 -48.26 27.82
C GLY A 452 -37.27 -49.33 27.86
N ALA A 453 -37.48 -50.45 27.18
CA ALA A 453 -36.52 -51.55 27.08
C ALA A 453 -35.36 -51.22 26.10
N PRO A 454 -34.14 -51.74 26.33
CA PRO A 454 -32.99 -51.47 25.47
C PRO A 454 -33.01 -52.35 24.20
N THR A 455 -32.76 -51.75 23.05
CA THR A 455 -32.54 -52.44 21.77
C THR A 455 -31.04 -52.71 21.57
N THR A 456 -30.68 -53.99 21.46
CA THR A 456 -29.34 -54.47 21.10
C THR A 456 -29.16 -54.53 19.59
N GLY A 457 -28.12 -53.88 19.06
CA GLY A 457 -27.68 -54.03 17.67
C GLY A 457 -26.71 -55.21 17.52
N THR A 458 -26.89 -56.02 16.47
CA THR A 458 -26.01 -57.14 16.12
C THR A 458 -24.77 -56.66 15.35
N PRO A 459 -23.56 -57.19 15.63
CA PRO A 459 -22.34 -56.81 14.93
C PRO A 459 -22.27 -57.46 13.53
N THR A 460 -21.87 -56.69 12.52
CA THR A 460 -21.59 -57.17 11.17
C THR A 460 -20.09 -57.42 11.01
N THR A 461 -19.69 -58.67 10.81
CA THR A 461 -18.31 -59.08 10.50
C THR A 461 -18.06 -59.02 8.99
N GLY A 462 -17.03 -58.27 8.57
CA GLY A 462 -16.52 -58.29 7.19
C GLY A 462 -15.56 -59.47 6.95
N SER A 463 -15.69 -60.14 5.80
CA SER A 463 -14.81 -61.23 5.35
C SER A 463 -13.48 -60.69 4.80
N PRO A 464 -12.33 -61.35 5.03
CA PRO A 464 -11.06 -60.95 4.44
C PRO A 464 -10.98 -61.34 2.96
N THR A 465 -10.39 -60.45 2.14
CA THR A 465 -10.07 -60.71 0.73
C THR A 465 -8.58 -60.97 0.60
N THR A 466 -8.22 -62.18 0.15
CA THR A 466 -6.83 -62.60 -0.13
C THR A 466 -6.51 -62.28 -1.58
N GLY A 467 -5.49 -61.46 -1.83
CA GLY A 467 -4.92 -61.24 -3.18
C GLY A 467 -3.88 -62.31 -3.51
N ALA A 468 -4.00 -62.95 -4.68
CA ALA A 468 -3.02 -63.89 -5.22
C ALA A 468 -1.80 -63.16 -5.82
N PRO A 469 -0.60 -63.76 -5.82
CA PRO A 469 0.59 -63.16 -6.42
C PRO A 469 0.60 -63.40 -7.93
N THR A 470 1.00 -62.38 -8.69
CA THR A 470 1.35 -62.51 -10.12
C THR A 470 2.86 -62.41 -10.28
N THR A 471 3.40 -63.37 -11.04
CA THR A 471 4.80 -63.56 -11.45
C THR A 471 5.37 -62.44 -12.31
#